data_AF-K1TUW6-F1
#
_entry.id   AF-K1TUW6-F1
#
_cell.length_a   1.000
_cell.length_b   1.000
_cell.length_c   1.000
_cell.angle_alpha   90.00
_cell.angle_beta   90.00
_cell.angle_gamma   90.00
#
_symmetry.space_group_name_H-M   'P 1'
#
loop_
_entity.id
_entity.type
_entity.pdbx_description
1 polymer ?
#
loop_
_entity_poly.entity_id
_entity_poly.type
_entity_poly.pdbx_seq_one_letter_code
_entity_poly.pdbx_strand_id
1 'polypeptide(L)' 'MNKKLDAFTFIAFVKQVWQGNYDIEKTQCALSQTINITAYENEALIGCLRILTDGYYFGTITELLVLPEYQKQGV' A
#
# COMPACT_ATOMS: atom_id res chain seq x y z
N MET A 1 3.28 -14.38 8.27
CA MET A 1 3.69 -13.44 9.34
C MET A 1 3.35 -12.04 8.86
N ASN A 2 2.52 -11.27 9.57
CA ASN A 2 2.02 -9.97 9.11
C ASN A 2 3.19 -8.97 9.00
N LYS A 3 3.69 -8.75 7.78
CA LYS A 3 4.77 -7.80 7.52
C LYS A 3 4.14 -6.41 7.56
N LYS A 4 4.40 -5.66 8.63
CA LYS A 4 3.90 -4.28 8.77
C LYS A 4 4.54 -3.43 7.67
N LEU A 5 3.72 -2.88 6.78
CA LEU A 5 4.17 -2.00 5.70
C LEU A 5 4.77 -0.72 6.29
N ASP A 6 6.05 -0.47 6.02
CA ASP A 6 6.74 0.76 6.39
C ASP A 6 6.77 1.77 5.24
N ALA A 7 7.02 3.04 5.56
CA ALA A 7 7.00 4.12 4.60
C ALA A 7 8.06 4.01 3.50
N PHE A 8 9.26 3.49 3.79
CA PHE A 8 10.30 3.36 2.76
C PHE A 8 9.89 2.32 1.71
N THR A 9 9.44 1.15 2.17
CA THR A 9 8.94 0.09 1.28
C THR A 9 7.75 0.57 0.45
N PHE A 10 6.78 1.24 1.08
CA PHE A 10 5.62 1.77 0.37
C PHE A 10 5.99 2.84 -0.67
N ILE A 11 6.85 3.80 -0.32
CA ILE A 11 7.27 4.87 -1.25
C ILE A 11 8.03 4.29 -2.44
N ALA A 12 8.91 3.31 -2.21
CA ALA A 12 9.64 2.64 -3.28
C ALA A 12 8.70 1.90 -4.24
N PHE A 13 7.65 1.28 -3.72
CA PHE A 13 6.61 0.63 -4.52
C PHE A 13 5.73 1.64 -5.27
N VAL A 14 5.12 2.61 -4.58
CA VAL A 14 4.14 3.51 -5.20
C VAL A 14 4.77 4.40 -6.28
N LYS A 15 6.05 4.76 -6.17
CA LYS A 15 6.78 5.51 -7.21
C LYS A 15 6.86 4.78 -8.55
N GLN A 16 6.78 3.46 -8.56
CA GLN A 16 6.77 2.65 -9.78
C GLN A 16 5.39 2.64 -10.46
N VAL A 17 4.33 2.92 -9.70
CA VAL A 17 2.95 3.02 -10.22
C VAL A 17 2.58 4.46 -10.54
N TRP A 18 2.92 5.40 -9.66
CA TRP A 18 2.64 6.83 -9.80
C TRP A 18 3.81 7.68 -9.29
N GLN A 19 4.41 8.43 -10.22
CA GLN A 19 5.39 9.48 -9.90
C GLN A 19 4.71 10.64 -9.14
N GLY A 20 5.02 10.74 -7.85
CA GLY A 20 4.56 11.79 -6.95
C GLY A 20 5.66 12.24 -6.00
N ASN A 21 5.44 13.38 -5.34
CA ASN A 21 6.32 13.83 -4.27
C ASN A 21 5.79 13.31 -2.93
N TYR A 22 6.52 12.37 -2.32
CA TYR A 22 6.09 11.68 -1.10
C TYR A 22 6.96 12.12 0.07
N ASP A 23 6.30 12.58 1.12
CA ASP A 23 6.93 12.86 2.41
C ASP A 23 6.90 11.61 3.29
N ILE A 24 8.04 11.26 3.88
CA ILE A 24 8.18 9.99 4.58
C ILE A 24 7.42 9.92 5.89
N GLU A 25 7.39 11.02 6.66
CA GLU A 25 6.71 11.08 7.95
C GLU A 25 5.19 11.07 7.76
N LYS A 26 4.70 11.85 6.80
CA LYS A 26 3.27 11.86 6.43
C LYS A 26 2.83 10.50 5.91
N THR A 27 3.67 9.83 5.11
CA THR A 27 3.40 8.47 4.63
C THR A 27 3.32 7.50 5.80
N GLN A 28 4.29 7.54 6.72
CA GLN A 28 4.29 6.65 7.88
C GLN A 28 3.07 6.84 8.78
N CYS A 29 2.66 8.10 8.99
CA CYS A 29 1.44 8.45 9.70
C CYS A 29 0.20 7.86 9.02
N ALA A 30 0.06 8.07 7.71
CA ALA A 30 -1.07 7.54 6.94
C ALA A 30 -1.13 6.00 6.95
N LEU A 31 0.02 5.32 6.85
CA LEU A 31 0.10 3.85 6.96
C LEU A 31 -0.34 3.37 8.35
N SER A 32 -0.04 4.10 9.41
CA SER A 32 -0.46 3.72 10.77
C SER A 32 -1.96 3.85 11.04
N GLN A 33 -2.65 4.69 10.26
CA GLN A 33 -4.08 4.99 10.40
C GLN A 33 -4.95 4.19 9.41
N THR A 34 -4.32 3.35 8.58
CA THR A 34 -5.00 2.55 7.56
C THR A 34 -4.76 1.07 7.80
N ILE A 35 -5.72 0.25 7.39
CA ILE A 35 -5.50 -1.18 7.22
C ILE A 35 -4.82 -1.36 5.87
N ASN A 36 -3.64 -1.98 5.88
CA ASN A 36 -2.83 -2.19 4.68
C ASN A 36 -2.73 -3.69 4.42
N ILE A 37 -3.34 -4.14 3.33
CA ILE A 37 -3.21 -5.50 2.82
C ILE A 37 -2.15 -5.46 1.73
N THR A 38 -1.15 -6.33 1.81
CA THR A 38 0.04 -6.29 0.96
C THR A 38 0.25 -7.62 0.26
N ALA A 39 0.61 -7.56 -1.02
CA ALA A 39 0.97 -8.70 -1.84
C ALA A 39 2.48 -8.68 -2.10
N TYR A 40 3.13 -9.81 -1.84
CA TYR A 40 4.58 -9.96 -2.01
C TYR A 40 4.91 -11.11 -2.96
N GLU A 41 5.94 -10.91 -3.77
CA GLU A 41 6.64 -11.98 -4.49
C GLU A 41 8.13 -11.86 -4.19
N ASN A 42 8.77 -12.96 -3.76
CA ASN A 42 10.21 -12.99 -3.44
C ASN A 42 10.67 -11.83 -2.54
N GLU A 43 9.92 -11.53 -1.48
CA GLU A 43 10.14 -10.41 -0.54
C GLU A 43 9.90 -8.99 -1.10
N ALA A 44 9.63 -8.85 -2.40
CA ALA A 44 9.29 -7.57 -3.03
C ALA A 44 7.79 -7.29 -2.93
N LEU A 45 7.44 -6.05 -2.54
CA LEU A 45 6.05 -5.58 -2.52
C LEU A 45 5.59 -5.35 -3.96
N ILE A 46 4.65 -6.17 -4.45
CA ILE A 46 4.15 -6.11 -5.83
C ILE A 46 2.74 -5.51 -5.95
N GLY A 47 2.04 -5.40 -4.82
CA GLY A 47 0.71 -4.80 -4.75
C GLY A 47 0.28 -4.46 -3.34
N CYS A 48 -0.66 -3.53 -3.21
CA CYS A 48 -1.30 -3.23 -1.94
C CYS A 48 -2.73 -2.75 -2.10
N LEU A 49 -3.53 -3.00 -1.07
CA LEU A 49 -4.85 -2.46 -0.85
C LEU A 49 -4.86 -1.71 0.49
N ARG A 50 -5.31 -0.46 0.48
CA ARG A 50 -5.36 0.41 1.66
C ARG A 50 -6.80 0.78 1.97
N ILE A 51 -7.16 0.60 3.24
CA ILE A 51 -8.52 0.82 3.74
C ILE A 51 -8.47 1.81 4.90
N LEU A 52 -9.26 2.88 4.80
CA LEU A 52 -9.55 3.81 5.89
C LEU A 52 -10.94 3.49 6.44
N THR A 53 -11.07 3.28 7.74
CA THR A 53 -12.34 2.90 8.37
C THR A 53 -12.46 3.52 9.75
N ASP A 54 -13.70 3.78 10.19
CA ASP A 54 -14.02 4.12 11.57
C ASP A 54 -14.15 2.88 12.47
N GLY A 55 -14.02 1.68 11.91
CA GLY A 55 -14.14 0.41 12.60
C GLY A 55 -15.57 -0.04 12.86
N TYR A 56 -16.60 0.66 12.35
CA TYR A 56 -17.99 0.29 12.60
C TYR A 56 -18.98 0.64 11.47
N TYR A 57 -19.10 1.91 11.09
CA TYR A 57 -20.13 2.34 10.14
C TYR A 57 -19.64 2.42 8.69
N PHE A 58 -18.36 2.74 8.46
CA PHE A 58 -17.83 2.82 7.10
C PHE A 58 -16.39 2.38 6.96
N GLY A 59 -16.08 1.84 5.80
CA GLY A 59 -14.73 1.61 5.31
C GLY A 59 -14.64 2.09 3.87
N THR A 60 -13.57 2.79 3.54
CA THR A 60 -13.27 3.26 2.19
C THR A 60 -11.96 2.63 1.74
N ILE A 61 -11.98 2.02 0.57
CA ILE A 61 -10.76 1.63 -0.15
C ILE A 61 -10.19 2.92 -0.76
N THR A 62 -9.08 3.40 -0.22
CA THR A 62 -8.44 4.64 -0.68
C THR A 62 -7.48 4.37 -1.84
N GLU A 63 -6.80 3.22 -1.82
CA GLU A 63 -5.88 2.82 -2.88
C GLU A 63 -5.94 1.31 -3.13
N LEU A 64 -5.96 0.92 -4.40
CA LEU A 64 -5.71 -0.44 -4.87
C LEU A 64 -4.65 -0.34 -5.97
N LEU A 65 -3.44 -0.80 -5.68
CA LEU A 65 -2.28 -0.63 -6.53
C LEU A 65 -1.59 -1.97 -6.78
N VAL A 66 -1.19 -2.20 -8.03
CA VAL A 66 -0.40 -3.36 -8.46
C VAL A 66 0.65 -2.86 -9.43
N LEU A 67 1.90 -3.32 -9.26
CA LEU A 67 3.00 -3.00 -10.18
C LEU A 67 2.62 -3.35 -11.63
N PRO A 68 2.96 -2.52 -12.62
CA PRO A 68 2.52 -2.71 -14.02
C PRO A 68 2.74 -4.11 -14.58
N GLU A 69 3.89 -4.72 -14.29
CA GLU A 69 4.28 -6.05 -14.75
C GLU A 69 3.50 -7.20 -14.11
N TYR A 70 2.83 -6.95 -12.97
CA TYR A 70 2.01 -7.93 -12.23
C TYR A 70 0.50 -7.77 -12.47
N GLN A 71 0.09 -6.78 -13.28
CA GLN A 71 -1.33 -6.55 -13.56
C GLN A 71 -1.93 -7.67 -14.43
N LYS A 72 -3.24 -7.90 -14.27
CA LYS A 72 -4.03 -8.94 -14.98
C LYS A 72 -3.63 -10.40 -14.66
N GLN A 73 -2.92 -10.62 -13.56
CA GLN A 73 -2.50 -11.96 -13.12
C GLN A 73 -3.26 -12.46 -11.87
N GLY A 74 -4.23 -11.68 -11.37
CA GLY A 74 -5.02 -12.04 -10.18
C GLY A 74 -4.29 -11.82 -8.85
N VAL A 75 -3.34 -10.88 -8.82
CA VAL A 75 -2.68 -10.36 -7.60
C VAL A 75 -3.69 -9.71 -6.67
#